data_AF-A0A9N9JAL1-F1
#
_entry.id   AF-A0A9N9JAL1-F1
#
_cell.length_a   1.000
_cell.length_b   1.000
_cell.length_c   1.000
_cell.angle_alpha   90.00
_cell.angle_beta   90.00
_cell.angle_gamma   90.00
#
_symmetry.space_group_name_H-M   'P 1'
#
loop_
_entity.id
_entity.type
_entity.pdbx_description
1 polymer ?
#
loop_
_entity_poly.entity_id
_entity_poly.type
_entity_poly.pdbx_seq_one_letter_code
_entity_poly.pdbx_strand_id
1 'polypeptide(L)' 'PPSQGPPLQVHYCHDKEKCAIKVPGLFAAGDVIHPTRIKQVVTAASDGAIAAQAVIEHLKKQSNFLN' A
#
# COMPACT_ATOMS: atom_id res chain seq x y z
N PRO A 1 1.91 -11.41 30.49
CA PRO A 1 1.82 -10.63 29.23
C PRO A 1 0.78 -11.24 28.29
N PRO A 2 -0.16 -10.45 27.73
CA PRO A 2 -1.13 -11.02 26.80
C PRO A 2 -0.35 -11.67 25.66
N SER A 3 -0.67 -12.93 25.40
CA SER A 3 -0.26 -13.69 24.23
C SER A 3 -0.58 -12.84 23.01
N GLN A 4 0.42 -12.11 22.51
CA GLN A 4 0.28 -11.43 21.24
C GLN A 4 0.00 -12.54 20.24
N GLY A 5 -1.22 -12.59 19.72
CA GLY A 5 -1.54 -13.44 18.58
C GLY A 5 -0.54 -13.15 17.45
N PRO A 6 -0.54 -13.98 16.38
CA PRO A 6 0.30 -13.68 15.22
C PRO A 6 0.13 -12.20 14.89
N PRO A 7 1.23 -11.44 14.70
CA PRO A 7 1.14 -10.00 14.47
C PRO A 7 0.05 -9.83 13.43
N LEU A 8 -0.95 -8.99 13.73
CA LEU A 8 -1.98 -8.61 12.75
C LEU A 8 -1.22 -8.48 11.45
N GLN A 9 -1.53 -9.31 10.45
CA GLN A 9 -0.94 -9.17 9.14
C GLN A 9 -1.52 -7.86 8.60
N VAL A 10 -1.05 -6.74 9.16
CA VAL A 10 -1.29 -5.38 8.70
C VAL A 10 -1.00 -5.49 7.24
N HIS A 11 -2.04 -5.29 6.44
CA HIS A 11 -2.13 -5.77 5.07
C HIS A 11 -0.93 -5.24 4.28
N TYR A 12 0.14 -6.03 4.26
CA TYR A 12 1.39 -5.59 3.69
C TYR A 12 1.18 -5.48 2.20
N CYS A 13 1.82 -4.49 1.61
CA CYS A 13 1.79 -4.32 0.18
C CYS A 13 2.28 -5.59 -0.49
N HIS A 14 1.38 -6.23 -1.24
CA HIS A 14 1.66 -7.48 -1.93
C HIS A 14 2.46 -7.20 -3.21
N ASP A 15 2.20 -6.04 -3.84
CA ASP A 15 2.89 -5.57 -5.04
C ASP A 15 3.78 -4.36 -4.71
N LYS A 16 5.07 -4.63 -4.48
CA LYS A 16 6.06 -3.62 -4.08
C LYS A 16 6.21 -2.47 -5.09
N GLU A 17 5.83 -2.66 -6.35
CA GLU A 17 5.98 -1.64 -7.39
C GLU A 17 4.79 -0.67 -7.44
N LYS A 18 3.63 -1.08 -6.92
CA LYS A 18 2.38 -0.29 -6.99
C LYS A 18 1.81 0.09 -5.64
N CYS A 19 2.47 -0.28 -4.54
CA CYS A 19 1.95 -0.03 -3.20
C CYS A 19 0.56 -0.66 -2.97
N ALA A 20 0.21 -1.71 -3.74
CA ALA A 20 -1.11 -2.34 -3.72
C ALA A 20 -1.19 -3.49 -2.71
N ILE A 21 -2.31 -3.58 -2.00
CA ILE A 21 -2.57 -4.67 -1.05
C ILE A 21 -3.55 -5.69 -1.64
N LYS A 22 -3.83 -6.78 -0.88
CA LYS A 22 -4.70 -7.88 -1.32
C LYS A 22 -6.12 -7.44 -1.72
N VAL A 23 -6.60 -6.32 -1.19
CA VAL A 23 -7.92 -5.76 -1.51
C VAL A 23 -7.79 -4.83 -2.72
N PRO A 24 -8.45 -5.11 -3.86
CA PRO A 24 -8.41 -4.24 -5.04
C PRO A 24 -8.89 -2.82 -4.72
N GLY A 25 -8.17 -1.81 -5.22
CA GLY A 25 -8.48 -0.41 -4.99
C GLY A 25 -7.98 0.14 -3.64
N LEU A 26 -7.37 -0.70 -2.79
CA LEU A 26 -6.75 -0.28 -1.54
C LEU A 26 -5.21 -0.31 -1.67
N PHE A 27 -4.57 0.76 -1.21
CA PHE A 27 -3.13 1.01 -1.36
C PHE A 27 -2.55 1.47 -0.02
N ALA A 28 -1.25 1.22 0.21
CA ALA A 28 -0.56 1.55 1.45
C ALA A 28 0.77 2.29 1.16
N ALA A 29 1.10 3.32 1.94
CA ALA A 29 2.32 4.13 1.79
C ALA A 29 2.98 4.45 3.14
N GLY A 30 4.30 4.62 3.17
CA GLY A 30 5.10 4.96 4.35
C GLY A 30 5.42 3.79 5.29
N ASP A 31 5.53 4.08 6.59
CA ASP A 31 6.01 3.12 7.60
C ASP A 31 5.08 1.91 7.81
N VAL A 32 3.82 2.02 7.38
CA VAL A 32 2.81 0.97 7.50
C VAL A 32 3.04 -0.19 6.52
N ILE A 33 3.82 0.02 5.45
CA ILE A 33 3.87 -0.93 4.32
C ILE A 33 4.72 -2.17 4.63
N HIS A 34 5.80 -2.01 5.39
CA HIS A 34 6.74 -3.09 5.70
C HIS A 34 7.33 -2.89 7.10
N PRO A 35 7.25 -3.88 8.00
CA PRO A 35 7.67 -3.73 9.38
C PRO A 35 9.20 -3.78 9.53
N THR A 36 9.89 -4.35 8.52
CA THR A 36 11.35 -4.54 8.48
C THR A 36 12.08 -3.46 7.66
N ARG A 37 11.35 -2.55 7.00
CA ARG A 37 11.94 -1.48 6.20
C ARG A 37 12.34 -0.31 7.09
N ILE A 38 13.45 0.34 6.75
CA ILE A 38 13.93 1.52 7.47
C ILE A 38 12.92 2.65 7.31
N LYS A 39 12.53 3.26 8.43
CA LYS A 39 11.56 4.36 8.51
C LYS A 39 12.26 5.68 8.19
N GLN A 40 12.10 6.17 6.96
CA GLN A 40 12.72 7.40 6.50
C GLN A 40 11.69 8.26 5.76
N VAL A 41 11.72 9.57 6.02
CA VAL A 41 10.77 10.53 5.42
C VAL A 41 10.82 10.49 3.90
N VAL A 42 12.01 10.52 3.30
CA VAL A 42 12.19 10.46 1.84
C VAL A 42 11.60 9.19 1.24
N THR A 43 11.76 8.08 1.95
CA THR A 43 11.28 6.77 1.56
C THR A 43 9.76 6.71 1.61
N ALA A 44 9.14 7.22 2.69
CA ALA A 44 7.69 7.31 2.82
C ALA A 44 7.05 8.25 1.78
N ALA A 45 7.72 9.37 1.46
CA ALA A 45 7.27 10.29 0.42
C ALA A 45 7.28 9.63 -0.97
N SER A 46 8.34 8.88 -1.29
CA SER A 46 8.43 8.10 -2.54
C SER A 46 7.32 7.06 -2.65
N ASP A 47 7.03 6.32 -1.56
CA ASP A 47 5.92 5.35 -1.55
C ASP A 47 4.57 6.04 -1.78
N GLY A 48 4.37 7.23 -1.19
CA GLY A 48 3.16 8.03 -1.38
C GLY A 48 2.94 8.42 -2.84
N ALA A 49 4.00 8.80 -3.56
CA ALA A 49 3.94 9.12 -4.98
C ALA A 49 3.56 7.90 -5.83
N ILE A 50 4.14 6.73 -5.53
CA ILE A 50 3.83 5.46 -6.21
C ILE A 50 2.37 5.06 -5.98
N ALA A 51 1.92 5.08 -4.72
CA ALA A 51 0.54 4.75 -4.36
C ALA A 51 -0.47 5.69 -5.05
N ALA A 52 -0.20 6.99 -5.08
CA ALA A 52 -1.07 7.96 -5.75
C ALA A 52 -1.20 7.70 -7.25
N GLN A 53 -0.09 7.39 -7.94
CA GLN A 53 -0.12 7.02 -9.37
C GLN A 53 -0.94 5.75 -9.60
N ALA A 54 -0.77 4.73 -8.76
CA ALA A 54 -1.53 3.49 -8.85
C ALA A 54 -3.04 3.71 -8.62
N VAL A 55 -3.42 4.59 -7.70
CA VAL A 55 -4.82 5.02 -7.50
C VAL A 55 -5.37 5.68 -8.76
N ILE A 56 -4.63 6.62 -9.35
CA ILE A 56 -5.06 7.31 -10.58
C ILE A 56 -5.28 6.30 -11.72
N GLU A 57 -4.35 5.37 -11.92
CA GLU A 57 -4.50 4.29 -12.90
C GLU A 57 -5.72 3.41 -12.63
N HIS A 58 -5.96 3.05 -11.37
CA HIS A 58 -7.09 2.23 -10.97
C HIS A 58 -8.42 2.92 -11.27
N LEU A 59 -8.54 4.21 -10.92
CA LEU A 59 -9.74 5.00 -11.18
C LEU A 59 -10.00 5.18 -12.68
N LYS A 60 -8.95 5.41 -13.49
CA LYS A 60 -9.07 5.48 -14.95
C LYS A 60 -9.61 4.18 -15.54
N LYS A 61 -9.13 3.02 -15.07
CA LYS A 61 -9.62 1.71 -15.51
C LYS A 61 -11.09 1.50 -15.14
N GLN A 62 -11.49 1.87 -13.92
CA GLN A 62 -12.90 1.80 -13.49
C GLN A 62 -13.81 2.75 -14.27
N SER A 63 -13.35 3.98 -14.56
CA SER A 63 -14.11 4.92 -15.38
C SER A 63 -14.32 4.39 -16.80
N ASN A 64 -13.32 3.74 -17.39
CA ASN A 64 -13.44 3.12 -18.72
C ASN A 64 -14.33 1.86 -18.72
N PHE A 65 -14.60 1.27 -17.56
CA PHE A 65 -15.52 0.14 -17.43
C PHE A 65 -17.00 0.57 -17.45
N LEU A 66 -17.29 1.85 -17.16
CA LEU A 66 -18.65 2.39 -17.08
C LEU A 66 -19.12 3.08 -18.38
N ASN A 67 -18.28 3.09 -19.43
CA ASN A 67 -18.58 3.61 -20.76
C ASN A 67 -18.63 2.47 -21.78
#